data_AF-A0A5E4W6Z5-F1
#
_entry.id   AF-A0A5E4W6Z5-F1
#
_cell.length_a   1.000
_cell.length_b   1.000
_cell.length_c   1.000
_cell.angle_alpha   90.00
_cell.angle_beta   90.00
_cell.angle_gamma   90.00
#
_symmetry.space_group_name_H-M   'P 1'
#
loop_
_entity.id
_entity.type
_entity.pdbx_description
1 polymer ?
#
loop_
_entity_poly.entity_id
_entity_poly.type
_entity_poly.pdbx_seq_one_letter_code
_entity_poly.pdbx_strand_id
1 'polypeptide(L)'
;MIDPPIEVTPSDDARDRTRVRVRLDAPQKVNGEPVRYQSLWLLMRVYFAAHYENTPVSLASLRIRFGQSGAGGDLRMLISRAFADFARWGVAVGWGDDRQADVRLLPTRGRSKGPFWLAAHESSRIVVMVGDTQPAEPRHAIAAFLGLPRHAAQGPQSPALDYVMQDIAFWHHLTLGKRDMQDGVFFAPQAPSSGEARRQRTGAIPSFHAAQVCAVDDVQRGIALLAETLVWRRMGDATRTKQSLATLAATFHANEPGSPTLRAMHWIVQAWQAYALRDEAGAFAHLQRIGDDAALAPCLVYNPRIRFESRNLQALLYKSRAARPGPMPTRAQSAADALAAFSDALQAAFEADSIELAQHVAANIGLSLWLFWQETLIDPGRRLSVADVQRQSLRWIGLSEWICDRFGVGGNSVWNTVFLLRIARGAVPARRDPDLATLRASTPLAVEAFLDAVQPFGAPFSRAKGFRQWTDVVATTLADHEEGRVRFEPLQLANLWFEMLWFALHQDGDSPQARHAARSLGRVLPMLPPPDRRFFRDALRLMPREFQREVRLAR
;
A
#
# COMPACT_ATOMS: atom_id res chain seq x y z
N MET A 1 94.40 20.33 0.49
CA MET A 1 93.94 20.51 1.89
C MET A 1 92.89 21.60 1.89
N ILE A 2 91.66 21.25 1.50
CA ILE A 2 90.44 22.05 1.61
C ILE A 2 89.33 21.00 1.76
N ASP A 3 88.70 20.95 2.93
CA ASP A 3 87.57 20.06 3.20
C ASP A 3 86.32 20.52 2.42
N PRO A 4 85.48 19.58 1.92
CA PRO A 4 84.20 19.92 1.33
C PRO A 4 83.14 20.23 2.40
N PRO A 5 82.06 20.96 2.06
CA PRO A 5 81.08 21.45 3.02
C PRO A 5 80.19 20.31 3.55
N ILE A 6 79.89 20.37 4.84
CA ILE A 6 78.97 19.47 5.55
C ILE A 6 77.55 19.72 5.03
N GLU A 7 76.99 18.75 4.30
CA GLU A 7 75.56 18.66 4.04
C GLU A 7 74.83 18.30 5.35
N VAL A 8 74.15 19.29 5.94
CA VAL A 8 73.21 19.06 7.03
C VAL A 8 71.97 18.39 6.44
N THR A 9 71.87 17.07 6.58
CA THR A 9 70.63 16.33 6.35
C THR A 9 69.63 16.71 7.45
N PRO A 10 68.39 17.14 7.12
CA PRO A 10 67.40 17.40 8.15
C PRO A 10 67.03 16.08 8.83
N SER A 11 67.19 16.04 10.15
CA SER A 11 66.82 14.91 11.02
C SER A 11 65.37 14.44 10.78
N ASP A 12 65.11 13.14 10.90
CA ASP A 12 63.76 12.52 10.84
C ASP A 12 62.73 13.21 11.77
N ASP A 13 63.20 13.91 12.80
CA ASP A 13 62.40 14.70 13.74
C ASP A 13 61.69 15.91 13.08
N ALA A 14 62.16 16.39 11.92
CA ALA A 14 61.52 17.45 11.15
C ALA A 14 60.39 16.94 10.23
N ARG A 15 60.44 15.67 9.80
CA ARG A 15 59.36 15.02 9.03
C ARG A 15 58.19 14.58 9.91
N ASP A 16 58.44 14.31 11.19
CA ASP A 16 57.39 13.90 12.12
C ASP A 16 56.52 15.08 12.61
N ARG A 17 57.03 16.33 12.53
CA ARG A 17 56.27 17.55 12.86
C ARG A 17 55.19 17.93 11.83
N THR A 18 55.18 17.30 10.66
CA THR A 18 54.23 17.63 9.58
C THR A 18 52.97 16.76 9.60
N ARG A 19 53.02 15.58 10.22
CA ARG A 19 51.93 14.60 10.27
C ARG A 19 51.18 14.67 11.60
N VAL A 20 49.86 14.52 11.55
CA VAL A 20 48.98 14.48 12.72
C VAL A 20 48.51 13.05 12.92
N ARG A 21 49.06 12.37 13.94
CA ARG A 21 48.71 10.98 14.27
C ARG A 21 47.43 10.96 15.12
N VAL A 22 46.36 10.39 14.57
CA VAL A 22 45.05 10.31 15.20
C VAL A 22 44.75 8.86 15.59
N ARG A 23 44.57 8.59 16.89
CA ARG A 23 44.25 7.27 17.42
C ARG A 23 42.77 7.17 17.80
N LEU A 24 42.06 6.21 17.20
CA LEU A 24 40.59 6.08 17.31
C LEU A 24 40.12 5.22 18.50
N ASP A 25 40.92 4.23 18.92
CA ASP A 25 40.62 3.39 20.08
C ASP A 25 40.71 4.18 21.40
N ALA A 26 40.02 3.69 22.43
CA ALA A 26 39.97 4.35 23.73
C ALA A 26 41.22 4.03 24.57
N PRO A 27 41.85 5.04 25.24
CA PRO A 27 41.52 6.46 25.19
C PRO A 27 41.99 7.11 23.87
N GLN A 28 41.12 7.95 23.28
CA GLN A 28 41.42 8.63 22.02
C GLN A 28 42.59 9.61 22.18
N LYS A 29 43.49 9.63 21.19
CA LYS A 29 44.70 10.47 21.23
C LYS A 29 44.94 11.19 19.91
N VAL A 30 45.55 12.37 20.00
CA VAL A 30 46.15 13.09 18.86
C VAL A 30 47.59 13.40 19.20
N ASN A 31 48.54 12.95 18.38
CA ASN A 31 49.98 13.05 18.62
C ASN A 31 50.42 12.54 20.01
N GLY A 32 49.79 11.45 20.48
CA GLY A 32 50.09 10.83 21.78
C GLY A 32 49.33 11.42 22.97
N GLU A 33 48.73 12.60 22.82
CA GLU A 33 47.99 13.29 23.89
C GLU A 33 46.51 12.89 23.93
N PRO A 34 45.92 12.61 25.12
CA PRO A 34 44.49 12.33 25.25
C PRO A 34 43.61 13.50 24.79
N VAL A 35 42.54 13.19 24.06
CA VAL A 35 41.63 14.21 23.49
C VAL A 35 40.16 13.95 23.81
N ARG A 36 39.35 15.01 23.69
CA ARG A 36 37.89 14.91 23.81
C ARG A 36 37.30 14.16 22.62
N TYR A 37 36.45 13.19 22.92
CA TYR A 37 35.74 12.40 21.93
C TYR A 37 34.98 13.28 20.92
N GLN A 38 34.27 14.32 21.37
CA GLN A 38 33.44 15.15 20.48
C GLN A 38 34.28 15.91 19.44
N SER A 39 35.40 16.50 19.88
CA SER A 39 36.33 17.21 18.99
C SER A 39 36.94 16.23 17.99
N LEU A 40 37.40 15.07 18.45
CA LEU A 40 37.98 14.07 17.55
C LEU A 40 36.97 13.50 16.56
N TRP A 41 35.74 13.22 17.01
CA TRP A 41 34.65 12.75 16.17
C TRP A 41 34.35 13.74 15.05
N LEU A 42 34.28 15.04 15.37
CA LEU A 42 34.05 16.07 14.35
C LEU A 42 35.21 16.11 13.34
N LEU A 43 36.46 16.08 13.80
CA LEU A 43 37.61 16.04 12.90
C LEU A 43 37.57 14.82 11.98
N MET A 44 37.31 13.63 12.53
CA MET A 44 37.23 12.39 11.75
C MET A 44 36.05 12.38 10.79
N ARG A 45 34.90 12.99 11.15
CA ARG A 45 33.76 13.12 10.24
C ARG A 45 34.09 14.02 9.06
N VAL A 46 34.76 15.16 9.30
CA VAL A 46 35.17 16.10 8.24
C VAL A 46 36.27 15.48 7.38
N TYR A 47 37.24 14.81 7.99
CA TYR A 47 38.27 14.05 7.28
C TYR A 47 37.65 12.97 6.38
N PHE A 48 36.73 12.17 6.92
CA PHE A 48 36.04 11.13 6.16
C PHE A 48 35.25 11.72 4.99
N ALA A 49 34.55 12.84 5.21
CA ALA A 49 33.81 13.55 4.16
C ALA A 49 34.73 14.03 3.05
N ALA A 50 35.85 14.66 3.42
CA ALA A 50 36.81 15.21 2.48
C ALA A 50 37.54 14.12 1.68
N HIS A 51 37.90 13.01 2.33
CA HIS A 51 38.74 11.98 1.73
C HIS A 51 37.95 10.90 0.98
N TYR A 52 36.74 10.55 1.42
CA TYR A 52 35.95 9.45 0.83
C TYR A 52 34.63 9.87 0.19
N GLU A 53 34.04 11.02 0.58
CA GLU A 53 32.73 11.46 0.08
C GLU A 53 32.83 12.68 -0.85
N ASN A 54 33.99 13.36 -0.87
CA ASN A 54 34.21 14.67 -1.51
C ASN A 54 33.13 15.74 -1.20
N THR A 55 32.52 15.66 -0.03
CA THR A 55 31.45 16.57 0.43
C THR A 55 31.81 17.25 1.75
N PRO A 56 31.26 18.45 2.04
CA PRO A 56 31.43 19.07 3.35
C PRO A 56 30.41 18.51 4.36
N VAL A 57 30.73 18.60 5.65
CA VAL A 57 29.86 18.13 6.74
C VAL A 57 28.85 19.20 7.12
N SER A 58 27.56 18.90 6.99
CA SER A 58 26.49 19.83 7.36
C SER A 58 26.30 19.94 8.88
N LEU A 59 25.79 21.08 9.36
CA LEU A 59 25.37 21.24 10.75
C LEU A 59 24.26 20.24 11.15
N ALA A 60 23.39 19.87 10.22
CA ALA A 60 22.35 18.87 10.44
C ALA A 60 22.94 17.50 10.84
N SER A 61 24.05 17.10 10.22
CA SER A 61 24.75 15.85 10.57
C SER A 61 25.26 15.87 12.02
N LEU A 62 25.72 17.03 12.50
CA LEU A 62 26.16 17.20 13.89
C LEU A 62 24.99 17.22 14.87
N ARG A 63 23.86 17.82 14.50
CA ARG A 63 22.63 17.81 15.29
C ARG A 63 22.08 16.40 15.49
N ILE A 64 22.10 15.56 14.46
CA ILE A 64 21.67 14.16 14.57
C ILE A 64 22.57 13.41 15.56
N ARG A 65 23.90 13.61 15.47
CA ARG A 65 24.86 12.91 16.33
C ARG A 65 24.84 13.38 17.79
N PHE A 66 24.78 14.68 18.03
CA PHE A 66 24.98 15.27 19.35
C PHE A 66 23.73 15.94 19.95
N GLY A 67 22.63 16.05 19.20
CA GLY A 67 21.43 16.77 19.62
C GLY A 67 20.42 15.96 20.44
N GLN A 68 20.54 14.63 20.49
CA GLN A 68 19.60 13.77 21.25
C GLN A 68 20.01 13.53 22.71
N SER A 69 21.24 13.87 23.09
CA SER A 69 21.69 13.74 24.47
C SER A 69 21.24 14.98 25.24
N GLY A 70 20.19 14.85 26.08
CA GLY A 70 19.59 15.92 26.89
C GLY A 70 20.50 16.63 27.91
N ALA A 71 21.82 16.61 27.73
CA ALA A 71 22.75 17.54 28.33
C ALA A 71 22.86 18.76 27.41
N GLY A 72 22.18 19.86 27.77
CA GLY A 72 22.19 21.14 27.05
C GLY A 72 23.56 21.83 27.01
N GLY A 73 24.53 21.22 26.32
CA GLY A 73 25.70 21.91 25.82
C GLY A 73 25.35 22.49 24.45
N ASP A 74 25.24 23.82 24.36
CA ASP A 74 24.99 24.53 23.11
C ASP A 74 25.93 23.97 22.01
N LEU A 75 25.35 23.38 20.94
CA LEU A 75 26.11 22.81 19.83
C LEU A 75 27.13 23.83 19.28
N ARG A 76 26.80 25.12 19.36
CA ARG A 76 27.72 26.22 19.07
C ARG A 76 28.98 26.15 19.94
N MET A 77 28.85 25.96 21.25
CA MET A 77 29.98 25.81 22.17
C MET A 77 30.78 24.54 21.88
N LEU A 78 30.13 23.42 21.56
CA LEU A 78 30.83 22.19 21.14
C LEU A 78 31.70 22.46 19.91
N ILE A 79 31.12 23.08 18.87
CA ILE A 79 31.84 23.44 17.66
C ILE A 79 32.98 24.42 17.98
N SER A 80 32.72 25.48 18.76
CA SER A 80 33.77 26.43 19.14
C SER A 80 34.93 25.76 19.89
N ARG A 81 34.65 24.83 20.79
CA ARG A 81 35.67 24.04 21.52
C ARG A 81 36.44 23.11 20.59
N ALA A 82 35.75 22.43 19.68
CA ALA A 82 36.38 21.57 18.69
C ALA A 82 37.34 22.37 17.79
N PHE A 83 36.96 23.56 17.35
CA PHE A 83 37.84 24.43 16.57
C PHE A 83 39.07 24.93 17.35
N ALA A 84 38.95 25.16 18.65
CA ALA A 84 40.11 25.46 19.50
C ALA A 84 41.04 24.25 19.62
N ASP A 85 40.47 23.05 19.76
CA ASP A 85 41.22 21.79 19.75
C ASP A 85 41.93 21.55 18.41
N PHE A 86 41.27 21.82 17.27
CA PHE A 86 41.88 21.69 15.93
C PHE A 86 43.08 22.60 15.77
N ALA A 87 42.95 23.86 16.18
CA ALA A 87 44.07 24.81 16.17
C ALA A 87 45.25 24.32 17.03
N ARG A 88 44.97 23.75 18.21
CA ARG A 88 46.00 23.15 19.09
C ARG A 88 46.67 21.93 18.47
N TRP A 89 45.95 21.16 17.65
CA TRP A 89 46.49 20.03 16.91
C TRP A 89 47.18 20.43 15.61
N GLY A 90 47.19 21.73 15.26
CA GLY A 90 47.75 22.23 14.02
C GLY A 90 46.97 21.81 12.77
N VAL A 91 45.65 21.61 12.90
CA VAL A 91 44.74 21.25 11.79
C VAL A 91 43.81 22.41 11.46
N ALA A 92 43.81 22.85 10.20
CA ALA A 92 42.96 23.92 9.70
C ALA A 92 41.66 23.38 9.09
N VAL A 93 40.58 23.43 9.86
CA VAL A 93 39.22 23.09 9.37
C VAL A 93 38.51 24.35 8.91
N GLY A 94 37.99 24.34 7.68
CA GLY A 94 37.21 25.44 7.11
C GLY A 94 35.71 25.34 7.40
N TRP A 95 35.00 26.45 7.20
CA TRP A 95 33.54 26.52 7.30
C TRP A 95 32.93 27.44 6.23
N GLY A 96 31.66 27.22 5.90
CA GLY A 96 30.96 27.96 4.85
C GLY A 96 31.07 27.29 3.48
N ASP A 97 30.39 27.86 2.49
CA ASP A 97 30.20 27.22 1.18
C ASP A 97 31.43 27.30 0.27
N ASP A 98 32.30 28.31 0.46
CA ASP A 98 33.54 28.46 -0.28
C ASP A 98 34.64 27.54 0.30
N ARG A 99 34.81 26.38 -0.33
CA ARG A 99 35.82 25.36 0.03
C ARG A 99 37.25 25.70 -0.40
N GLN A 100 37.44 26.75 -1.21
CA GLN A 100 38.74 27.17 -1.73
C GLN A 100 39.31 28.37 -0.97
N ALA A 101 38.49 29.01 -0.12
CA ALA A 101 38.93 30.10 0.73
C ALA A 101 40.07 29.68 1.67
N ASP A 102 41.02 30.59 1.91
CA ASP A 102 42.01 30.39 2.97
C ASP A 102 41.33 30.44 4.33
N VAL A 103 41.43 29.35 5.10
CA VAL A 103 40.81 29.19 6.43
C VAL A 103 41.19 30.33 7.38
N ARG A 104 42.39 30.92 7.22
CA ARG A 104 42.88 32.05 8.04
C ARG A 104 42.11 33.34 7.78
N LEU A 105 41.50 33.47 6.60
CA LEU A 105 40.75 34.65 6.17
C LEU A 105 39.24 34.51 6.42
N LEU A 106 38.77 33.34 6.88
CA LEU A 106 37.34 33.11 7.11
C LEU A 106 36.83 33.91 8.33
N PRO A 107 35.70 34.62 8.22
CA PRO A 107 35.12 35.34 9.34
C PRO A 107 34.64 34.37 10.42
N THR A 108 35.06 34.60 11.66
CA THR A 108 34.66 33.75 12.81
C THR A 108 33.15 33.78 13.06
N ARG A 109 32.48 34.86 12.63
CA ARG A 109 31.01 34.99 12.61
C ARG A 109 30.42 33.98 11.63
N GLY A 110 29.71 32.99 12.15
CA GLY A 110 29.07 31.94 11.34
C GLY A 110 29.80 30.60 11.39
N ARG A 111 30.95 30.49 12.08
CA ARG A 111 31.67 29.23 12.26
C ARG A 111 30.78 28.09 12.78
N SER A 112 29.83 28.37 13.67
CA SER A 112 28.92 27.37 14.21
C SER A 112 27.78 26.95 13.28
N LYS A 113 27.67 27.55 12.09
CA LYS A 113 26.61 27.25 11.12
C LYS A 113 27.01 26.15 10.13
N GLY A 114 28.30 25.88 9.99
CA GLY A 114 28.82 25.02 8.92
C GLY A 114 28.48 25.59 7.52
N PRO A 115 28.53 24.76 6.48
CA PRO A 115 29.08 23.40 6.49
C PRO A 115 30.59 23.40 6.81
N PHE A 116 31.16 22.28 7.23
CA PHE A 116 32.55 22.14 7.65
C PHE A 116 33.34 21.32 6.64
N TRP A 117 34.55 21.74 6.31
CA TRP A 117 35.36 21.08 5.28
C TRP A 117 36.84 21.09 5.64
N LEU A 118 37.60 20.20 4.99
CA LEU A 118 39.05 20.07 5.16
C LEU A 118 39.70 20.19 3.78
N ALA A 119 40.73 21.03 3.66
CA ALA A 119 41.50 21.16 2.43
C ALA A 119 42.32 19.88 2.16
N ALA A 120 42.62 19.60 0.89
CA ALA A 120 43.35 18.39 0.49
C ALA A 120 44.76 18.27 1.13
N HIS A 121 45.44 19.40 1.35
CA HIS A 121 46.74 19.40 2.02
C HIS A 121 46.63 19.12 3.53
N GLU A 122 45.51 19.47 4.16
CA GLU A 122 45.27 19.16 5.57
C GLU A 122 44.87 17.70 5.75
N SER A 123 44.08 17.15 4.83
CA SER A 123 43.70 15.73 4.88
C SER A 123 44.89 14.80 4.69
N SER A 124 45.84 15.13 3.81
CA SER A 124 47.04 14.30 3.59
C SER A 124 48.01 14.25 4.79
N ARG A 125 47.90 15.19 5.73
CA ARG A 125 48.69 15.23 6.97
C ARG A 125 48.16 14.29 8.05
N ILE A 126 46.88 13.91 7.99
CA ILE A 126 46.23 13.11 9.03
C ILE A 126 46.53 11.63 8.80
N VAL A 127 47.11 11.00 9.82
CA VAL A 127 47.43 9.57 9.84
C VAL A 127 46.56 8.88 10.88
N VAL A 128 45.67 7.99 10.44
CA VAL A 128 44.73 7.29 11.31
C VAL A 128 45.34 5.99 11.84
N MET A 129 45.24 5.79 13.14
CA MET A 129 45.81 4.67 13.90
C MET A 129 44.72 3.96 14.71
N VAL A 130 44.84 2.63 14.82
CA VAL A 130 44.10 1.80 15.79
C VAL A 130 45.13 0.96 16.52
N GLY A 131 45.24 1.13 17.84
CA GLY A 131 46.40 0.67 18.58
C GLY A 131 47.65 1.48 18.19
N ASP A 132 48.74 0.76 17.91
CA ASP A 132 50.02 1.35 17.47
C ASP A 132 50.28 1.15 15.97
N THR A 133 49.28 0.67 15.21
CA THR A 133 49.38 0.38 13.77
C THR A 133 48.33 1.12 12.95
N GLN A 134 48.65 1.37 11.67
CA GLN A 134 47.63 1.82 10.72
C GLN A 134 46.69 0.65 10.38
N PRO A 135 45.36 0.88 10.39
CA PRO A 135 44.41 -0.17 10.00
C PRO A 135 44.60 -0.54 8.52
N ALA A 136 44.47 -1.83 8.20
CA ALA A 136 44.52 -2.32 6.81
C ALA A 136 43.41 -1.72 5.94
N GLU A 137 42.25 -1.43 6.54
CA GLU A 137 41.13 -0.73 5.90
C GLU A 137 40.77 0.57 6.67
N PRO A 138 41.49 1.68 6.43
CA PRO A 138 41.26 2.94 7.16
C PRO A 138 39.83 3.46 6.99
N ARG A 139 39.24 3.33 5.80
CA ARG A 139 37.85 3.71 5.53
C ARG A 139 36.88 2.98 6.46
N HIS A 140 37.06 1.68 6.65
CA HIS A 140 36.20 0.87 7.50
C HIS A 140 36.35 1.24 8.98
N ALA A 141 37.59 1.38 9.45
CA ALA A 141 37.89 1.74 10.83
C ALA A 141 37.28 3.12 11.21
N ILE A 142 37.39 4.10 10.32
CA ILE A 142 36.82 5.44 10.55
C ILE A 142 35.29 5.39 10.49
N ALA A 143 34.70 4.68 9.52
CA ALA A 143 33.24 4.55 9.43
C ALA A 143 32.65 3.90 10.70
N ALA A 144 33.30 2.86 11.22
CA ALA A 144 32.92 2.20 12.46
C ALA A 144 33.01 3.15 13.67
N PHE A 145 34.11 3.89 13.80
CA PHE A 145 34.27 4.91 14.85
C PHE A 145 33.21 6.01 14.78
N LEU A 146 32.82 6.41 13.57
CA LEU A 146 31.80 7.43 13.34
C LEU A 146 30.37 6.90 13.51
N GLY A 147 30.16 5.57 13.51
CA GLY A 147 28.84 4.95 13.50
C GLY A 147 28.11 5.08 12.16
N LEU A 148 28.85 5.18 11.04
CA LEU A 148 28.30 5.26 9.70
C LEU A 148 27.95 3.85 9.18
N PRO A 149 26.82 3.67 8.46
CA PRO A 149 26.50 2.41 7.80
C PRO A 149 27.57 2.04 6.77
N ARG A 150 27.78 0.73 6.53
CA ARG A 150 28.71 0.24 5.50
C ARG A 150 28.21 0.70 4.13
N HIS A 151 28.86 1.71 3.56
CA HIS A 151 28.48 2.27 2.26
C HIS A 151 28.91 1.35 1.11
N ALA A 152 27.96 0.92 0.30
CA ALA A 152 28.21 0.48 -1.07
C ALA A 152 28.84 1.65 -1.86
N ALA A 153 29.75 1.34 -2.79
CA ALA A 153 30.48 2.35 -3.55
C ALA A 153 29.51 3.27 -4.31
N GLN A 154 29.60 4.58 -4.07
CA GLN A 154 28.86 5.58 -4.84
C GLN A 154 29.64 5.86 -6.13
N GLY A 155 29.03 5.56 -7.28
CA GLY A 155 29.48 6.04 -8.58
C GLY A 155 29.29 7.56 -8.73
N PRO A 156 29.90 8.18 -9.76
CA PRO A 156 29.86 9.62 -9.96
C PRO A 156 28.42 10.13 -10.20
N GLN A 157 28.07 11.26 -9.57
CA GLN A 157 26.80 11.99 -9.73
C GLN A 157 26.72 12.58 -11.16
N SER A 158 25.56 12.70 -11.84
CA SER A 158 24.25 13.13 -11.33
C SER A 158 23.06 12.46 -12.07
N PRO A 159 22.70 11.21 -11.72
CA PRO A 159 21.56 10.50 -12.31
C PRO A 159 20.20 11.18 -12.06
N ALA A 160 20.10 12.08 -11.07
CA ALA A 160 18.83 12.72 -10.72
C ALA A 160 18.37 13.78 -11.72
N LEU A 161 19.28 14.60 -12.25
CA LEU A 161 18.93 15.59 -13.29
C LEU A 161 18.58 14.86 -14.59
N ASP A 162 19.40 13.88 -14.97
CA ASP A 162 19.15 13.07 -16.16
C ASP A 162 17.78 12.37 -16.07
N TYR A 163 17.42 11.83 -14.90
CA TYR A 163 16.10 11.23 -14.67
C TYR A 163 14.94 12.22 -14.81
N VAL A 164 15.05 13.42 -14.25
CA VAL A 164 13.98 14.44 -14.34
C VAL A 164 13.86 15.04 -15.74
N MET A 165 14.96 15.09 -16.49
CA MET A 165 14.99 15.56 -17.88
C MET A 165 14.57 14.48 -18.90
N GLN A 166 14.23 13.26 -18.46
CA GLN A 166 13.65 12.24 -19.32
C GLN A 166 12.29 12.67 -19.88
N ASP A 167 11.91 12.06 -20.99
CA ASP A 167 10.60 12.26 -21.58
C ASP A 167 9.47 11.94 -20.56
N ILE A 168 8.57 12.90 -20.39
CA ILE A 168 7.43 12.80 -19.47
C ILE A 168 6.35 11.82 -19.98
N ALA A 169 6.47 11.32 -21.21
CA ALA A 169 5.53 10.40 -21.84
C ALA A 169 5.18 9.20 -20.96
N PHE A 170 6.15 8.61 -20.25
CA PHE A 170 5.90 7.53 -19.29
C PHE A 170 4.84 7.92 -18.25
N TRP A 171 5.06 9.06 -17.57
CA TRP A 171 4.16 9.55 -16.52
C TRP A 171 2.81 9.97 -17.07
N HIS A 172 2.77 10.55 -18.27
CA HIS A 172 1.54 10.87 -18.97
C HIS A 172 0.69 9.62 -19.23
N HIS A 173 1.25 8.59 -19.86
CA HIS A 173 0.55 7.34 -20.16
C HIS A 173 0.13 6.58 -18.89
N LEU A 174 1.00 6.53 -17.88
CA LEU A 174 0.65 5.91 -16.59
C LEU A 174 -0.54 6.62 -15.92
N THR A 175 -0.56 7.96 -15.97
CA THR A 175 -1.62 8.77 -15.35
C THR A 175 -2.93 8.62 -16.09
N LEU A 176 -2.91 8.67 -17.43
CA LEU A 176 -4.08 8.38 -18.27
C LEU A 176 -4.65 6.98 -17.97
N GLY A 177 -3.78 5.97 -17.94
CA GLY A 177 -4.19 4.60 -17.66
C GLY A 177 -4.82 4.43 -16.28
N LYS A 178 -4.29 5.10 -15.25
CA LYS A 178 -4.88 5.11 -13.91
C LYS A 178 -6.26 5.76 -13.88
N ARG A 179 -6.43 6.88 -14.60
CA ARG A 179 -7.73 7.57 -14.68
C ARG A 179 -8.77 6.71 -15.40
N ASP A 180 -8.40 6.12 -16.52
CA ASP A 180 -9.28 5.22 -17.28
C ASP A 180 -9.62 3.97 -16.48
N MET A 181 -8.67 3.39 -15.73
CA MET A 181 -8.91 2.28 -14.82
C MET A 181 -9.90 2.63 -13.70
N GLN A 182 -9.80 3.83 -13.13
CA GLN A 182 -10.73 4.31 -12.09
C GLN A 182 -12.15 4.50 -12.64
N ASP A 183 -12.26 4.99 -13.88
CA ASP A 183 -13.53 5.17 -14.57
C ASP A 183 -14.10 3.87 -15.16
N GLY A 184 -13.44 2.72 -14.97
CA GLY A 184 -13.85 1.42 -15.50
C GLY A 184 -13.66 1.26 -17.02
N VAL A 185 -12.89 2.16 -17.65
CA VAL A 185 -12.60 2.15 -19.09
C VAL A 185 -11.32 1.36 -19.34
N PHE A 186 -11.45 0.03 -19.48
CA PHE A 186 -10.27 -0.83 -19.65
C PHE A 186 -9.70 -0.82 -21.08
N PHE A 187 -10.57 -0.62 -22.08
CA PHE A 187 -10.24 -0.51 -23.50
C PHE A 187 -10.88 0.74 -24.10
N ALA A 188 -10.37 1.20 -25.25
CA ALA A 188 -11.01 2.27 -26.00
C ALA A 188 -12.46 1.90 -26.35
N PRO A 189 -13.44 2.80 -26.11
CA PRO A 189 -14.84 2.55 -26.47
C PRO A 189 -15.00 2.35 -27.98
N GLN A 190 -15.85 1.41 -28.38
CA GLN A 190 -16.19 1.17 -29.77
C GLN A 190 -17.12 2.29 -30.26
N ALA A 191 -16.58 3.15 -31.14
CA ALA A 191 -17.20 4.32 -31.77
C ALA A 191 -17.43 5.56 -30.87
N PRO A 192 -16.96 6.75 -31.28
CA PRO A 192 -17.31 8.00 -30.60
C PRO A 192 -18.77 8.34 -30.88
N SER A 193 -19.52 8.70 -29.83
CA SER A 193 -20.77 9.43 -30.01
C SER A 193 -20.47 10.76 -30.71
N SER A 194 -21.31 11.15 -31.68
CA SER A 194 -21.13 12.39 -32.45
C SER A 194 -21.26 13.61 -31.54
N GLY A 195 -20.10 14.10 -31.05
CA GLY A 195 -20.00 15.24 -30.13
C GLY A 195 -18.82 15.16 -29.15
N GLU A 196 -18.26 13.98 -28.91
CA GLU A 196 -17.24 13.74 -27.87
C GLU A 196 -15.80 13.59 -28.39
N ALA A 197 -15.50 14.05 -29.60
CA ALA A 197 -14.16 13.92 -30.21
C ALA A 197 -13.01 14.53 -29.36
N ARG A 198 -13.32 15.47 -28.45
CA ARG A 198 -12.34 16.06 -27.52
C ARG A 198 -12.05 15.24 -26.25
N ARG A 199 -12.76 14.13 -26.01
CA ARG A 199 -12.58 13.23 -24.85
C ARG A 199 -12.36 11.79 -25.29
N GLN A 200 -11.56 11.58 -26.33
CA GLN A 200 -11.26 10.23 -26.80
C GLN A 200 -10.46 9.46 -25.74
N ARG A 201 -11.13 8.56 -25.04
CA ARG A 201 -10.54 7.66 -24.05
C ARG A 201 -9.70 6.60 -24.76
N THR A 202 -8.46 6.42 -24.33
CA THR A 202 -7.56 5.40 -24.90
C THR A 202 -7.79 4.03 -24.26
N GLY A 203 -8.24 4.00 -23.00
CA GLY A 203 -8.40 2.81 -22.20
C GLY A 203 -7.16 2.53 -21.34
N ALA A 204 -7.40 1.91 -20.18
CA ALA A 204 -6.34 1.63 -19.21
C ALA A 204 -5.23 0.73 -19.76
N ILE A 205 -5.58 -0.36 -20.44
CA ILE A 205 -4.60 -1.35 -20.93
C ILE A 205 -3.69 -0.77 -22.02
N PRO A 206 -4.19 -0.17 -23.12
CA PRO A 206 -3.31 0.45 -24.10
C PRO A 206 -2.42 1.54 -23.51
N SER A 207 -2.92 2.30 -22.52
CA SER A 207 -2.14 3.31 -21.83
C SER A 207 -1.00 2.71 -21.00
N PHE A 208 -1.25 1.64 -20.24
CA PHE A 208 -0.19 0.97 -19.49
C PHE A 208 0.80 0.25 -20.38
N HIS A 209 0.37 -0.24 -21.54
CA HIS A 209 1.27 -0.79 -22.55
C HIS A 209 2.18 0.30 -23.14
N ALA A 210 1.63 1.47 -23.50
CA ALA A 210 2.41 2.62 -23.94
C ALA A 210 3.41 3.08 -22.86
N ALA A 211 3.00 3.11 -21.59
CA ALA A 211 3.91 3.40 -20.49
C ALA A 211 5.07 2.40 -20.40
N GLN A 212 4.85 1.10 -20.65
CA GLN A 212 5.95 0.12 -20.67
C GLN A 212 6.97 0.39 -21.77
N VAL A 213 6.52 0.84 -22.95
CA VAL A 213 7.39 1.21 -24.07
C VAL A 213 8.23 2.44 -23.73
N CYS A 214 7.65 3.41 -23.02
CA CYS A 214 8.33 4.62 -22.57
C CYS A 214 9.22 4.41 -21.33
N ALA A 215 9.14 3.27 -20.65
CA ALA A 215 9.86 3.03 -19.41
C ALA A 215 11.37 2.95 -19.65
N VAL A 216 12.12 3.77 -18.91
CA VAL A 216 13.58 3.87 -19.04
C VAL A 216 14.35 2.95 -18.09
N ASP A 217 13.69 2.42 -17.07
CA ASP A 217 14.25 1.53 -16.07
C ASP A 217 13.25 0.43 -15.66
N ASP A 218 13.77 -0.56 -14.92
CA ASP A 218 12.97 -1.73 -14.49
C ASP A 218 11.91 -1.37 -13.43
N VAL A 219 12.06 -0.25 -12.71
CA VAL A 219 11.09 0.23 -11.73
C VAL A 219 9.87 0.82 -12.45
N GLN A 220 10.06 1.73 -13.39
CA GLN A 220 9.02 2.29 -14.24
C GLN A 220 8.29 1.19 -15.01
N ARG A 221 9.05 0.26 -15.62
CA ARG A 221 8.49 -0.89 -16.31
C ARG A 221 7.66 -1.76 -15.36
N GLY A 222 8.19 -2.03 -14.16
CA GLY A 222 7.48 -2.78 -13.13
C GLY A 222 6.21 -2.10 -12.62
N ILE A 223 6.20 -0.77 -12.49
CA ILE A 223 5.02 0.02 -12.11
C ILE A 223 3.93 -0.11 -13.18
N ALA A 224 4.28 0.05 -14.45
CA ALA A 224 3.32 -0.06 -15.55
C ALA A 224 2.77 -1.48 -15.71
N LEU A 225 3.64 -2.50 -15.62
CA LEU A 225 3.25 -3.92 -15.63
C LEU A 225 2.33 -4.29 -14.47
N LEU A 226 2.62 -3.79 -13.26
CA LEU A 226 1.75 -4.02 -12.10
C LEU A 226 0.38 -3.38 -12.33
N ALA A 227 0.33 -2.15 -12.83
CA ALA A 227 -0.93 -1.46 -13.12
C ALA A 227 -1.76 -2.23 -14.17
N GLU A 228 -1.14 -2.68 -15.25
CA GLU A 228 -1.81 -3.50 -16.27
C GLU A 228 -2.31 -4.84 -15.68
N THR A 229 -1.49 -5.50 -14.87
CA THR A 229 -1.85 -6.75 -14.18
C THR A 229 -3.10 -6.57 -13.30
N LEU A 230 -3.21 -5.45 -12.58
CA LEU A 230 -4.38 -5.15 -11.75
C LEU A 230 -5.64 -4.96 -12.61
N VAL A 231 -5.53 -4.42 -13.81
CA VAL A 231 -6.65 -4.30 -14.76
C VAL A 231 -7.10 -5.69 -15.23
N TRP A 232 -6.18 -6.54 -15.70
CA TRP A 232 -6.52 -7.92 -16.12
C TRP A 232 -7.22 -8.68 -15.01
N ARG A 233 -6.72 -8.54 -13.77
CA ARG A 233 -7.35 -9.13 -12.59
C ARG A 233 -8.77 -8.61 -12.38
N ARG A 234 -8.97 -7.29 -12.45
CA ARG A 234 -10.28 -6.65 -12.24
C ARG A 234 -11.30 -7.09 -13.29
N MET A 235 -10.84 -7.38 -14.51
CA MET A 235 -11.67 -7.96 -15.58
C MET A 235 -11.87 -9.48 -15.48
N GLY A 236 -11.21 -10.16 -14.54
CA GLY A 236 -11.31 -11.62 -14.40
C GLY A 236 -10.56 -12.43 -15.47
N ASP A 237 -9.69 -11.81 -16.28
CA ASP A 237 -8.87 -12.52 -17.27
C ASP A 237 -7.66 -13.17 -16.58
N ALA A 238 -7.86 -14.39 -16.08
CA ALA A 238 -6.84 -15.15 -15.35
C ALA A 238 -5.62 -15.47 -16.22
N THR A 239 -5.82 -15.73 -17.51
CA THR A 239 -4.74 -16.06 -18.45
C THR A 239 -3.80 -14.87 -18.63
N ARG A 240 -4.36 -13.69 -18.96
CA ARG A 240 -3.56 -12.47 -19.12
C ARG A 240 -2.96 -12.01 -17.80
N THR A 241 -3.69 -12.15 -16.69
CA THR A 241 -3.13 -11.84 -15.37
C THR A 241 -1.91 -12.70 -15.05
N LYS A 242 -1.96 -14.01 -15.33
CA LYS A 242 -0.81 -14.92 -15.11
C LYS A 242 0.38 -14.56 -16.00
N GLN A 243 0.12 -14.23 -17.26
CA GLN A 243 1.16 -13.80 -18.21
C GLN A 243 1.83 -12.50 -17.75
N SER A 244 1.05 -11.48 -17.40
CA SER A 244 1.58 -10.19 -16.95
C SER A 244 2.33 -10.29 -15.61
N LEU A 245 1.89 -11.17 -14.70
CA LEU A 245 2.62 -11.50 -13.48
C LEU A 245 3.99 -12.14 -13.75
N ALA A 246 4.08 -13.06 -14.71
CA ALA A 246 5.35 -13.68 -15.09
C ALA A 246 6.32 -12.63 -15.69
N THR A 247 5.80 -11.74 -16.54
CA THR A 247 6.58 -10.62 -17.09
C THR A 247 7.04 -9.66 -16.00
N LEU A 248 6.17 -9.32 -15.04
CA LEU A 248 6.53 -8.50 -13.88
C LEU A 248 7.62 -9.17 -13.03
N ALA A 249 7.53 -10.48 -12.79
CA ALA A 249 8.53 -11.20 -12.03
C ALA A 249 9.93 -11.17 -12.69
N ALA A 250 9.99 -11.15 -14.03
CA ALA A 250 11.24 -11.05 -14.76
C ALA A 250 11.97 -9.71 -14.52
N THR A 251 11.25 -8.61 -14.25
CA THR A 251 11.89 -7.30 -14.00
C THR A 251 12.61 -7.24 -12.65
N PHE A 252 12.30 -8.13 -11.70
CA PHE A 252 12.95 -8.16 -10.39
C PHE A 252 14.36 -8.76 -10.39
N HIS A 253 14.73 -9.48 -11.46
CA HIS A 253 15.98 -10.24 -11.54
C HIS A 253 17.05 -9.55 -12.40
N ALA A 254 16.73 -8.41 -13.02
CA ALA A 254 17.57 -7.78 -14.02
C ALA A 254 18.69 -6.90 -13.43
N ASN A 255 18.48 -6.20 -12.30
CA ASN A 255 19.51 -5.39 -11.61
C ASN A 255 19.14 -5.15 -10.13
N GLU A 256 20.02 -5.52 -9.20
CA GLU A 256 19.89 -5.34 -7.73
C GLU A 256 18.53 -5.82 -7.15
N PRO A 257 18.29 -5.90 -5.82
CA PRO A 257 16.98 -6.33 -5.35
C PRO A 257 15.94 -5.27 -5.74
N GLY A 258 15.19 -5.51 -6.82
CA GLY A 258 14.13 -4.62 -7.30
C GLY A 258 13.15 -4.21 -6.20
N SER A 259 12.42 -3.12 -6.41
CA SER A 259 11.56 -2.47 -5.41
C SER A 259 10.80 -3.46 -4.52
N PRO A 260 11.07 -3.48 -3.18
CA PRO A 260 10.34 -4.34 -2.24
C PRO A 260 8.82 -4.18 -2.32
N THR A 261 8.34 -2.96 -2.60
CA THR A 261 6.92 -2.68 -2.80
C THR A 261 6.36 -3.42 -4.03
N LEU A 262 7.06 -3.40 -5.17
CA LEU A 262 6.61 -4.11 -6.37
C LEU A 262 6.62 -5.63 -6.16
N ARG A 263 7.66 -6.15 -5.50
CA ARG A 263 7.76 -7.58 -5.15
C ARG A 263 6.66 -8.02 -4.17
N ALA A 264 6.36 -7.21 -3.16
CA ALA A 264 5.27 -7.46 -2.23
C ALA A 264 3.91 -7.44 -2.95
N MET A 265 3.66 -6.44 -3.80
CA MET A 265 2.43 -6.39 -4.62
C MET A 265 2.32 -7.58 -5.56
N HIS A 266 3.41 -8.04 -6.18
CA HIS A 266 3.40 -9.25 -6.99
C HIS A 266 2.86 -10.45 -6.19
N TRP A 267 3.35 -10.67 -4.98
CA TRP A 267 2.84 -11.75 -4.11
C TRP A 267 1.38 -11.55 -3.70
N ILE A 268 0.95 -10.31 -3.42
CA ILE A 268 -0.45 -10.03 -3.10
C ILE A 268 -1.35 -10.31 -4.30
N VAL A 269 -0.95 -9.95 -5.52
CA VAL A 269 -1.74 -10.24 -6.72
C VAL A 269 -1.81 -11.76 -6.97
N GLN A 270 -0.72 -12.50 -6.76
CA GLN A 270 -0.74 -13.98 -6.77
C GLN A 270 -1.73 -14.54 -5.72
N ALA A 271 -1.72 -13.99 -4.50
CA ALA A 271 -2.65 -14.40 -3.45
C ALA A 271 -4.12 -14.14 -3.85
N TRP A 272 -4.39 -13.00 -4.48
CA TRP A 272 -5.73 -12.69 -4.99
C TRP A 272 -6.16 -13.62 -6.12
N GLN A 273 -5.25 -14.05 -6.99
CA GLN A 273 -5.53 -15.04 -8.05
C GLN A 273 -5.86 -16.40 -7.44
N ALA A 274 -5.07 -16.87 -6.47
CA ALA A 274 -5.36 -18.09 -5.73
C ALA A 274 -6.74 -18.02 -5.06
N TYR A 275 -7.07 -16.89 -4.43
CA TYR A 275 -8.38 -16.67 -3.83
C TYR A 275 -9.53 -16.70 -4.85
N ALA A 276 -9.36 -16.10 -6.03
CA ALA A 276 -10.36 -16.15 -7.11
C ALA A 276 -10.60 -17.59 -7.60
N LEU A 277 -9.54 -18.41 -7.62
CA LEU A 277 -9.59 -19.84 -7.94
C LEU A 277 -10.06 -20.73 -6.78
N ARG A 278 -10.46 -20.15 -5.64
CA ARG A 278 -10.86 -20.84 -4.41
C ARG A 278 -9.73 -21.65 -3.75
N ASP A 279 -8.47 -21.38 -4.09
CA ASP A 279 -7.30 -21.90 -3.40
C ASP A 279 -6.94 -21.00 -2.21
N GLU A 280 -7.65 -21.20 -1.10
CA GLU A 280 -7.41 -20.45 0.13
C GLU A 280 -6.03 -20.74 0.74
N ALA A 281 -5.55 -21.98 0.62
CA ALA A 281 -4.25 -22.38 1.17
C ALA A 281 -3.12 -21.67 0.43
N GLY A 282 -3.16 -21.67 -0.91
CA GLY A 282 -2.22 -20.91 -1.74
C GLY A 282 -2.30 -19.41 -1.49
N ALA A 283 -3.52 -18.85 -1.35
CA ALA A 283 -3.70 -17.43 -1.04
C ALA A 283 -3.02 -17.06 0.30
N PHE A 284 -3.21 -17.85 1.36
CA PHE A 284 -2.51 -17.63 2.63
C PHE A 284 -0.99 -17.79 2.50
N ALA A 285 -0.51 -18.83 1.80
CA ALA A 285 0.91 -19.06 1.62
C ALA A 285 1.61 -17.89 0.92
N HIS A 286 0.98 -17.31 -0.10
CA HIS A 286 1.51 -16.12 -0.77
C HIS A 286 1.56 -14.88 0.15
N LEU A 287 0.55 -14.68 1.00
CA LEU A 287 0.58 -13.59 1.99
C LEU A 287 1.65 -13.80 3.06
N GLN A 288 1.78 -15.02 3.59
CA GLN A 288 2.80 -15.37 4.60
C GLN A 288 4.22 -15.14 4.08
N ARG A 289 4.47 -15.47 2.81
CA ARG A 289 5.77 -15.27 2.17
C ARG A 289 6.28 -13.82 2.24
N ILE A 290 5.39 -12.83 2.30
CA ILE A 290 5.76 -11.42 2.45
C ILE A 290 6.29 -11.15 3.87
N GLY A 291 5.70 -11.78 4.88
CA GLY A 291 6.15 -11.68 6.27
C GLY A 291 7.42 -12.48 6.56
N ASP A 292 7.59 -13.62 5.89
CA ASP A 292 8.76 -14.50 6.06
C ASP A 292 10.02 -13.96 5.35
N ASP A 293 9.87 -13.15 4.29
CA ASP A 293 10.97 -12.51 3.59
C ASP A 293 11.38 -11.21 4.31
N ALA A 294 12.57 -11.21 4.92
CA ALA A 294 13.11 -10.08 5.69
C ALA A 294 13.21 -8.76 4.89
N ALA A 295 13.33 -8.84 3.55
CA ALA A 295 13.34 -7.65 2.70
C ALA A 295 11.93 -7.10 2.41
N LEU A 296 10.89 -7.93 2.52
CA LEU A 296 9.50 -7.56 2.22
C LEU A 296 8.67 -7.29 3.49
N ALA A 297 9.02 -7.92 4.61
CA ALA A 297 8.31 -7.77 5.88
C ALA A 297 8.13 -6.29 6.31
N PRO A 298 9.11 -5.38 6.14
CA PRO A 298 8.90 -3.96 6.46
C PRO A 298 7.76 -3.31 5.66
N CYS A 299 7.46 -3.79 4.44
CA CYS A 299 6.34 -3.27 3.66
C CYS A 299 4.97 -3.53 4.31
N LEU A 300 4.83 -4.62 5.08
CA LEU A 300 3.59 -4.90 5.83
C LEU A 300 3.38 -3.94 7.01
N VAL A 301 4.44 -3.26 7.45
CA VAL A 301 4.39 -2.30 8.57
C VAL A 301 4.29 -0.88 8.04
N TYR A 302 5.20 -0.48 7.15
CA TYR A 302 5.42 0.92 6.77
C TYR A 302 4.81 1.33 5.43
N ASN A 303 4.37 0.38 4.59
CA ASN A 303 3.70 0.72 3.35
C ASN A 303 2.17 0.49 3.50
N PRO A 304 1.37 1.55 3.68
CA PRO A 304 -0.04 1.41 3.98
C PRO A 304 -0.84 0.77 2.83
N ARG A 305 -0.40 0.93 1.57
CA ARG A 305 -1.03 0.24 0.44
C ARG A 305 -0.82 -1.27 0.48
N ILE A 306 0.41 -1.72 0.75
CA ILE A 306 0.74 -3.14 0.91
C ILE A 306 -0.03 -3.74 2.09
N ARG A 307 -0.04 -3.03 3.22
CA ARG A 307 -0.76 -3.44 4.42
C ARG A 307 -2.26 -3.56 4.15
N PHE A 308 -2.88 -2.59 3.47
CA PHE A 308 -4.28 -2.66 3.06
C PHE A 308 -4.56 -3.92 2.24
N GLU A 309 -3.84 -4.11 1.13
CA GLU A 309 -4.14 -5.18 0.17
C GLU A 309 -3.98 -6.56 0.81
N SER A 310 -2.94 -6.72 1.65
CA SER A 310 -2.70 -7.93 2.44
C SER A 310 -3.82 -8.18 3.45
N ARG A 311 -4.13 -7.19 4.31
CA ARG A 311 -5.13 -7.33 5.39
C ARG A 311 -6.55 -7.51 4.86
N ASN A 312 -6.92 -6.81 3.79
CA ASN A 312 -8.23 -6.96 3.17
C ASN A 312 -8.43 -8.37 2.59
N LEU A 313 -7.43 -8.93 1.90
CA LEU A 313 -7.50 -10.32 1.42
C LEU A 313 -7.51 -11.32 2.59
N GLN A 314 -6.67 -11.10 3.60
CA GLN A 314 -6.62 -11.95 4.79
C GLN A 314 -8.00 -11.99 5.48
N ALA A 315 -8.66 -10.85 5.62
CA ALA A 315 -9.99 -10.74 6.19
C ALA A 315 -11.06 -11.51 5.38
N LEU A 316 -10.99 -11.46 4.04
CA LEU A 316 -11.88 -12.24 3.17
C LEU A 316 -11.66 -13.75 3.30
N LEU A 317 -10.41 -14.18 3.46
CA LEU A 317 -10.08 -15.59 3.71
C LEU A 317 -10.63 -16.07 5.06
N TYR A 318 -10.45 -15.27 6.12
CA TYR A 318 -11.03 -15.56 7.43
C TYR A 318 -12.56 -15.57 7.41
N LYS A 319 -13.18 -14.64 6.69
CA LYS A 319 -14.63 -14.62 6.44
C LYS A 319 -15.10 -15.91 5.77
N SER A 320 -14.39 -16.40 4.75
CA SER A 320 -14.71 -17.67 4.09
C SER A 320 -14.63 -18.84 5.07
N ARG A 321 -13.58 -18.89 5.91
CA ARG A 321 -13.44 -19.91 6.97
C ARG A 321 -14.56 -19.87 8.00
N ALA A 322 -14.95 -18.68 8.45
CA ALA A 322 -16.06 -18.49 9.39
C ALA A 322 -17.41 -18.95 8.82
N ALA A 323 -17.62 -18.79 7.51
CA ALA A 323 -18.84 -19.20 6.82
C ALA A 323 -18.95 -20.71 6.59
N ARG A 324 -17.84 -21.47 6.64
CA ARG A 324 -17.86 -22.92 6.42
C ARG A 324 -18.44 -23.66 7.63
N PRO A 325 -19.18 -24.76 7.42
CA PRO A 325 -19.57 -25.66 8.51
C PRO A 325 -18.33 -26.18 9.24
N GLY A 326 -18.38 -26.21 10.56
CA GLY A 326 -17.26 -26.66 11.40
C GLY A 326 -17.50 -26.33 12.88
N PRO A 327 -16.52 -26.64 13.75
CA PRO A 327 -16.61 -26.35 15.18
C PRO A 327 -16.84 -24.86 15.44
N MET A 328 -17.82 -24.53 16.29
CA MET A 328 -18.16 -23.15 16.61
C MET A 328 -16.99 -22.31 17.13
N PRO A 329 -16.09 -22.81 18.01
CA PRO A 329 -14.94 -22.03 18.47
C PRO A 329 -14.02 -21.59 17.33
N THR A 330 -13.74 -22.49 16.37
CA THR A 330 -12.90 -22.18 15.20
C THR A 330 -13.56 -21.17 14.27
N ARG A 331 -14.88 -21.29 14.07
CA ARG A 331 -15.65 -20.34 13.26
C ARG A 331 -15.71 -18.96 13.92
N ALA A 332 -15.94 -18.90 15.23
CA ALA A 332 -15.97 -17.68 16.01
C ALA A 332 -14.61 -16.97 15.99
N GLN A 333 -13.51 -17.71 16.18
CA GLN A 333 -12.16 -17.17 16.05
C GLN A 333 -11.91 -16.60 14.65
N SER A 334 -12.29 -17.34 13.60
CA SER A 334 -12.15 -16.85 12.22
C SER A 334 -12.98 -15.59 11.96
N ALA A 335 -14.17 -15.46 12.56
CA ALA A 335 -14.97 -14.24 12.46
C ALA A 335 -14.32 -13.06 13.17
N ALA A 336 -13.74 -13.27 14.36
CA ALA A 336 -12.98 -12.26 15.08
C ALA A 336 -11.74 -11.80 14.29
N ASP A 337 -10.96 -12.75 13.77
CA ASP A 337 -9.78 -12.47 12.95
C ASP A 337 -10.14 -11.69 11.67
N ALA A 338 -11.28 -12.01 11.04
CA ALA A 338 -11.78 -11.28 9.88
C ALA A 338 -12.10 -9.81 10.23
N LEU A 339 -12.79 -9.56 11.35
CA LEU A 339 -13.13 -8.20 11.76
C LEU A 339 -11.88 -7.39 12.15
N ALA A 340 -10.92 -8.00 12.85
CA ALA A 340 -9.65 -7.36 13.17
C ALA A 340 -8.87 -6.99 11.90
N ALA A 341 -8.74 -7.93 10.96
CA ALA A 341 -8.05 -7.68 9.70
C ALA A 341 -8.77 -6.63 8.82
N PHE A 342 -10.11 -6.58 8.81
CA PHE A 342 -10.84 -5.50 8.13
C PHE A 342 -10.63 -4.14 8.81
N SER A 343 -10.56 -4.10 10.15
CA SER A 343 -10.27 -2.86 10.88
C SER A 343 -8.87 -2.33 10.57
N ASP A 344 -7.86 -3.21 10.54
CA ASP A 344 -6.49 -2.86 10.15
C ASP A 344 -6.41 -2.41 8.69
N ALA A 345 -7.15 -3.08 7.79
CA ALA A 345 -7.25 -2.66 6.40
C ALA A 345 -7.88 -1.27 6.29
N LEU A 346 -8.96 -0.96 7.02
CA LEU A 346 -9.57 0.37 7.00
C LEU A 346 -8.59 1.47 7.44
N GLN A 347 -7.83 1.25 8.53
CA GLN A 347 -6.79 2.18 8.95
C GLN A 347 -5.72 2.37 7.88
N ALA A 348 -5.24 1.26 7.30
CA ALA A 348 -4.27 1.28 6.21
C ALA A 348 -4.80 2.00 4.94
N ALA A 349 -6.09 1.92 4.63
CA ALA A 349 -6.69 2.65 3.51
C ALA A 349 -6.60 4.17 3.70
N PHE A 350 -6.91 4.67 4.89
CA PHE A 350 -6.81 6.10 5.21
C PHE A 350 -5.36 6.57 5.32
N GLU A 351 -4.46 5.75 5.88
CA GLU A 351 -3.02 6.06 5.88
C GLU A 351 -2.42 6.08 4.48
N ALA A 352 -2.97 5.30 3.54
CA ALA A 352 -2.60 5.33 2.13
C ALA A 352 -3.25 6.49 1.35
N ASP A 353 -4.03 7.35 2.01
CA ASP A 353 -4.83 8.42 1.40
C ASP A 353 -5.70 7.90 0.23
N SER A 354 -6.27 6.71 0.41
CA SER A 354 -6.99 6.00 -0.66
C SER A 354 -8.45 5.75 -0.30
N ILE A 355 -9.28 6.70 -0.70
CA ILE A 355 -10.73 6.68 -0.50
C ILE A 355 -11.40 5.49 -1.22
N GLU A 356 -10.90 5.09 -2.40
CA GLU A 356 -11.36 3.87 -3.10
C GLU A 356 -11.14 2.60 -2.26
N LEU A 357 -9.99 2.51 -1.57
CA LEU A 357 -9.72 1.37 -0.70
C LEU A 357 -10.61 1.39 0.54
N ALA A 358 -10.82 2.57 1.13
CA ALA A 358 -11.72 2.75 2.28
C ALA A 358 -13.16 2.34 1.93
N GLN A 359 -13.61 2.67 0.72
CA GLN A 359 -14.90 2.25 0.18
C GLN A 359 -15.03 0.73 0.12
N HIS A 360 -14.07 0.03 -0.49
CA HIS A 360 -14.12 -1.43 -0.63
C HIS A 360 -14.19 -2.14 0.73
N VAL A 361 -13.38 -1.71 1.70
CA VAL A 361 -13.32 -2.36 3.01
C VAL A 361 -14.54 -2.01 3.86
N ALA A 362 -15.10 -0.80 3.76
CA ALA A 362 -16.35 -0.42 4.44
C ALA A 362 -17.51 -1.35 4.02
N ALA A 363 -17.66 -1.62 2.73
CA ALA A 363 -18.65 -2.57 2.23
C ALA A 363 -18.47 -3.99 2.81
N ASN A 364 -17.21 -4.45 2.86
CA ASN A 364 -16.87 -5.75 3.43
C ASN A 364 -17.13 -5.84 4.94
N ILE A 365 -16.85 -4.79 5.69
CA ILE A 365 -17.16 -4.70 7.13
C ILE A 365 -18.66 -4.82 7.34
N GLY A 366 -19.47 -4.02 6.62
CA GLY A 366 -20.92 -3.99 6.77
C GLY A 366 -21.55 -5.37 6.59
N LEU A 367 -21.25 -6.05 5.49
CA LEU A 367 -21.78 -7.39 5.26
C LEU A 367 -21.25 -8.42 6.28
N SER A 368 -19.97 -8.37 6.63
CA SER A 368 -19.36 -9.39 7.50
C SER A 368 -19.88 -9.27 8.94
N LEU A 369 -20.06 -8.03 9.43
CA LEU A 369 -20.68 -7.76 10.73
C LEU A 369 -22.06 -8.42 10.83
N TRP A 370 -22.90 -8.21 9.80
CA TRP A 370 -24.23 -8.79 9.73
C TRP A 370 -24.19 -10.32 9.71
N LEU A 371 -23.42 -10.93 8.81
CA LEU A 371 -23.34 -12.39 8.66
C LEU A 371 -22.82 -13.08 9.93
N PHE A 372 -21.76 -12.53 10.55
CA PHE A 372 -21.19 -13.12 11.76
C PHE A 372 -22.12 -13.00 12.96
N TRP A 373 -22.86 -11.90 13.08
CA TRP A 373 -23.86 -11.75 14.11
C TRP A 373 -25.05 -12.70 13.89
N GLN A 374 -25.53 -12.87 12.65
CA GLN A 374 -26.59 -13.83 12.33
C GLN A 374 -26.22 -15.25 12.79
N GLU A 375 -24.99 -15.67 12.52
CA GLU A 375 -24.43 -16.98 12.87
C GLU A 375 -23.93 -17.08 14.32
N THR A 376 -24.19 -16.10 15.19
CA THR A 376 -23.76 -16.06 16.61
C THR A 376 -22.23 -16.12 16.83
N LEU A 377 -21.43 -15.71 15.84
CA LEU A 377 -19.97 -15.87 15.87
C LEU A 377 -19.23 -14.78 16.67
N ILE A 378 -19.81 -13.58 16.81
CA ILE A 378 -19.15 -12.40 17.44
C ILE A 378 -19.90 -11.85 18.66
N ASP A 379 -21.16 -12.24 18.85
CA ASP A 379 -21.97 -11.89 20.02
C ASP A 379 -22.85 -13.09 20.39
N PRO A 380 -22.26 -14.18 20.89
CA PRO A 380 -22.98 -15.42 21.16
C PRO A 380 -24.09 -15.24 22.21
N GLY A 381 -23.91 -14.30 23.15
CA GLY A 381 -24.91 -13.94 24.16
C GLY A 381 -26.04 -13.04 23.65
N ARG A 382 -26.04 -12.64 22.36
CA ARG A 382 -27.04 -11.73 21.76
C ARG A 382 -27.28 -10.48 22.60
N ARG A 383 -26.20 -9.89 23.14
CA ARG A 383 -26.27 -8.67 23.95
C ARG A 383 -26.66 -7.47 23.10
N LEU A 384 -26.30 -7.48 21.83
CA LEU A 384 -26.68 -6.46 20.86
C LEU A 384 -28.02 -6.82 20.23
N SER A 385 -28.92 -5.83 20.14
CA SER A 385 -30.21 -6.02 19.47
C SER A 385 -30.02 -6.24 17.97
N VAL A 386 -30.95 -6.96 17.33
CA VAL A 386 -30.96 -7.17 15.88
C VAL A 386 -30.93 -5.83 15.14
N ALA A 387 -31.75 -4.88 15.61
CA ALA A 387 -31.90 -3.57 14.99
C ALA A 387 -30.61 -2.76 15.05
N ASP A 388 -29.86 -2.82 16.16
CA ASP A 388 -28.60 -2.08 16.29
C ASP A 388 -27.52 -2.63 15.37
N VAL A 389 -27.38 -3.94 15.30
CA VAL A 389 -26.38 -4.57 14.43
C VAL A 389 -26.74 -4.41 12.96
N GLN A 390 -28.02 -4.54 12.60
CA GLN A 390 -28.51 -4.29 11.25
C GLN A 390 -28.26 -2.82 10.85
N ARG A 391 -28.60 -1.86 11.72
CA ARG A 391 -28.34 -0.43 11.51
C ARG A 391 -26.85 -0.15 11.32
N GLN A 392 -25.99 -0.68 12.18
CA GLN A 392 -24.55 -0.46 12.07
C GLN A 392 -23.97 -1.09 10.79
N SER A 393 -24.44 -2.27 10.41
CA SER A 393 -24.05 -2.93 9.15
C SER A 393 -24.46 -2.08 7.94
N LEU A 394 -25.66 -1.51 7.96
CA LEU A 394 -26.16 -0.61 6.92
C LEU A 394 -25.39 0.71 6.86
N ARG A 395 -24.97 1.27 8.00
CA ARG A 395 -24.11 2.47 8.03
C ARG A 395 -22.76 2.24 7.37
N TRP A 396 -22.17 1.05 7.51
CA TRP A 396 -20.95 0.69 6.80
C TRP A 396 -21.15 0.61 5.28
N ILE A 397 -22.26 0.02 4.82
CA ILE A 397 -22.63 0.04 3.40
C ILE A 397 -22.93 1.48 2.92
N GLY A 398 -23.64 2.26 3.74
CA GLY A 398 -23.96 3.66 3.48
C GLY A 398 -22.72 4.53 3.35
N LEU A 399 -21.72 4.35 4.23
CA LEU A 399 -20.42 5.02 4.11
C LEU A 399 -19.73 4.66 2.80
N SER A 400 -19.71 3.37 2.45
CA SER A 400 -19.13 2.92 1.19
C SER A 400 -19.80 3.60 -0.01
N GLU A 401 -21.12 3.61 -0.07
CA GLU A 401 -21.86 4.24 -1.17
C GLU A 401 -21.73 5.77 -1.18
N TRP A 402 -21.66 6.39 -0.01
CA TRP A 402 -21.45 7.83 0.11
C TRP A 402 -20.08 8.22 -0.42
N ILE A 403 -19.07 7.40 -0.17
CA ILE A 403 -17.75 7.57 -0.79
C ILE A 403 -17.85 7.44 -2.32
N CYS A 404 -18.53 6.41 -2.83
CA CYS A 404 -18.70 6.23 -4.28
C CYS A 404 -19.34 7.47 -4.93
N ASP A 405 -20.47 7.91 -4.38
CA ASP A 405 -21.25 9.04 -4.88
C ASP A 405 -20.46 10.36 -4.83
N ARG A 406 -19.75 10.63 -3.72
CA ARG A 406 -19.07 11.92 -3.52
C ARG A 406 -17.78 12.07 -4.30
N PHE A 407 -17.04 10.97 -4.49
CA PHE A 407 -15.70 11.01 -5.10
C PHE A 407 -15.67 10.41 -6.51
N GLY A 408 -16.81 9.92 -7.02
CA GLY A 408 -16.88 9.26 -8.32
C GLY A 408 -16.01 8.01 -8.40
N VAL A 409 -15.78 7.35 -7.25
CA VAL A 409 -14.97 6.12 -7.16
C VAL A 409 -15.89 4.90 -7.14
N GLY A 410 -15.43 3.76 -7.66
CA GLY A 410 -16.13 2.47 -7.47
C GLY A 410 -17.44 2.31 -8.25
N GLY A 411 -17.57 2.97 -9.41
CA GLY A 411 -18.73 3.00 -10.32
C GLY A 411 -19.87 2.03 -9.97
N ASN A 412 -20.98 2.57 -9.44
CA ASN A 412 -22.19 1.85 -9.02
C ASN A 412 -21.92 0.40 -8.57
N SER A 413 -21.28 0.25 -7.39
CA SER A 413 -20.93 -1.06 -6.85
C SER A 413 -22.17 -1.94 -6.67
N VAL A 414 -22.43 -2.80 -7.65
CA VAL A 414 -23.51 -3.81 -7.60
C VAL A 414 -23.43 -4.68 -6.34
N TRP A 415 -22.21 -4.88 -5.82
CA TRP A 415 -21.99 -5.59 -4.57
C TRP A 415 -22.59 -4.86 -3.37
N ASN A 416 -22.53 -3.53 -3.33
CA ASN A 416 -23.14 -2.75 -2.25
C ASN A 416 -24.65 -2.88 -2.28
N THR A 417 -25.28 -2.87 -3.46
CA THR A 417 -26.71 -3.18 -3.62
C THR A 417 -27.04 -4.58 -3.10
N VAL A 418 -26.29 -5.60 -3.50
CA VAL A 418 -26.50 -6.98 -3.02
C VAL A 418 -26.31 -7.09 -1.50
N PHE A 419 -25.28 -6.45 -0.95
CA PHE A 419 -24.98 -6.50 0.49
C PHE A 419 -26.07 -5.78 1.30
N LEU A 420 -26.50 -4.62 0.83
CA LEU A 420 -27.63 -3.87 1.36
C LEU A 420 -28.87 -4.75 1.44
N LEU A 421 -29.27 -5.37 0.33
CA LEU A 421 -30.47 -6.19 0.22
C LEU A 421 -30.41 -7.40 1.15
N ARG A 422 -29.26 -8.04 1.28
CA ARG A 422 -29.04 -9.15 2.22
C ARG A 422 -29.16 -8.73 3.69
N ILE A 423 -28.67 -7.54 4.03
CA ILE A 423 -28.81 -6.98 5.38
C ILE A 423 -30.27 -6.61 5.62
N ALA A 424 -30.91 -5.91 4.67
CA ALA A 424 -32.30 -5.49 4.75
C ALA A 424 -33.28 -6.66 4.86
N ARG A 425 -33.02 -7.76 4.13
CA ARG A 425 -33.81 -9.00 4.20
C ARG A 425 -33.93 -9.55 5.63
N GLY A 426 -32.96 -9.29 6.50
CA GLY A 426 -33.00 -9.77 7.87
C GLY A 426 -32.54 -11.23 7.99
N ALA A 427 -32.62 -11.77 9.21
CA ALA A 427 -32.45 -13.19 9.46
C ALA A 427 -33.71 -13.92 8.98
N VAL A 428 -33.67 -14.43 7.75
CA VAL A 428 -34.76 -15.29 7.25
C VAL A 428 -34.79 -16.54 8.14
N PRO A 429 -35.96 -16.92 8.70
CA PRO A 429 -36.07 -18.16 9.46
C PRO A 429 -35.46 -19.30 8.66
N ALA A 430 -34.56 -20.08 9.27
CA ALA A 430 -33.79 -21.15 8.64
C ALA A 430 -34.65 -22.37 8.20
N ARG A 431 -35.90 -22.14 7.79
CA ARG A 431 -36.75 -23.14 7.20
C ARG A 431 -36.37 -23.28 5.73
N ARG A 432 -35.83 -24.44 5.38
CA ARG A 432 -35.65 -24.84 3.99
C ARG A 432 -37.02 -25.04 3.35
N ASP A 433 -37.14 -24.59 2.11
CA ASP A 433 -38.33 -24.70 1.28
C ASP A 433 -39.58 -24.09 1.96
N PRO A 434 -39.58 -22.79 2.35
CA PRO A 434 -40.76 -22.17 2.94
C PRO A 434 -41.91 -22.15 1.93
N ASP A 435 -43.15 -22.25 2.40
CA ASP A 435 -44.29 -21.87 1.56
C ASP A 435 -44.34 -20.34 1.39
N LEU A 436 -45.15 -19.87 0.46
CA LEU A 436 -45.25 -18.44 0.17
C LEU A 436 -45.75 -17.64 1.39
N ALA A 437 -46.68 -18.21 2.17
CA ALA A 437 -47.20 -17.58 3.39
C ALA A 437 -46.10 -17.38 4.44
N THR A 438 -45.26 -18.40 4.66
CA THR A 438 -44.11 -18.34 5.58
C THR A 438 -43.07 -17.34 5.11
N LEU A 439 -42.77 -17.29 3.80
CA LEU A 439 -41.84 -16.31 3.26
C LEU A 439 -42.36 -14.89 3.50
N ARG A 440 -43.64 -14.63 3.18
CA ARG A 440 -44.30 -13.33 3.37
C ARG A 440 -44.45 -12.92 4.84
N ALA A 441 -44.49 -13.87 5.76
CA ALA A 441 -44.48 -13.61 7.20
C ALA A 441 -43.12 -13.09 7.71
N SER A 442 -42.06 -13.13 6.90
CA SER A 442 -40.78 -12.50 7.24
C SER A 442 -40.93 -10.98 7.35
N THR A 443 -40.11 -10.35 8.19
CA THR A 443 -40.14 -8.90 8.44
C THR A 443 -38.83 -8.24 7.99
N PRO A 444 -38.58 -8.10 6.67
CA PRO A 444 -37.43 -7.34 6.19
C PRO A 444 -37.54 -5.88 6.63
N LEU A 445 -36.39 -5.22 6.77
CA LEU A 445 -36.34 -3.80 7.09
C LEU A 445 -37.04 -2.99 6.00
N ALA A 446 -37.96 -2.10 6.36
CA ALA A 446 -38.60 -1.21 5.39
C ALA A 446 -37.58 -0.23 4.78
N VAL A 447 -37.80 0.19 3.53
CA VAL A 447 -36.92 1.17 2.86
C VAL A 447 -36.80 2.44 3.69
N GLU A 448 -37.90 2.99 4.23
CA GLU A 448 -37.86 4.17 5.09
C GLU A 448 -37.01 4.00 6.35
N ALA A 449 -37.15 2.87 7.04
CA ALA A 449 -36.33 2.57 8.22
C ALA A 449 -34.83 2.42 7.86
N PHE A 450 -34.53 1.97 6.64
CA PHE A 450 -33.18 1.97 6.10
C PHE A 450 -32.65 3.39 5.85
N LEU A 451 -33.46 4.26 5.22
CA LEU A 451 -33.07 5.65 4.94
C LEU A 451 -32.72 6.42 6.22
N ASP A 452 -33.45 6.14 7.30
CA ASP A 452 -33.15 6.67 8.62
C ASP A 452 -31.87 6.04 9.20
N ALA A 453 -31.69 4.72 9.05
CA ALA A 453 -30.53 4.00 9.57
C ALA A 453 -29.19 4.48 8.99
N VAL A 454 -29.15 4.84 7.70
CA VAL A 454 -27.91 5.24 7.02
C VAL A 454 -27.49 6.68 7.26
N GLN A 455 -28.28 7.49 7.96
CA GLN A 455 -27.87 8.86 8.31
C GLN A 455 -26.53 8.87 9.07
N PRO A 456 -25.58 9.78 8.72
CA PRO A 456 -25.72 10.93 7.83
C PRO A 456 -25.44 10.66 6.33
N PHE A 457 -25.25 9.40 5.91
CA PHE A 457 -24.84 9.01 4.56
C PHE A 457 -26.00 8.91 3.56
N GLY A 458 -27.09 9.66 3.72
CA GLY A 458 -28.35 9.44 3.00
C GLY A 458 -28.37 9.77 1.50
N ALA A 459 -27.39 10.50 0.97
CA ALA A 459 -27.39 10.98 -0.43
C ALA A 459 -27.44 9.86 -1.51
N PRO A 460 -26.64 8.78 -1.42
CA PRO A 460 -26.63 7.70 -2.42
C PRO A 460 -27.93 6.90 -2.45
N PHE A 461 -28.66 6.91 -1.34
CA PHE A 461 -29.93 6.20 -1.17
C PHE A 461 -31.10 7.18 -1.01
N SER A 462 -31.02 8.37 -1.56
CA SER A 462 -32.04 9.39 -1.33
C SER A 462 -33.42 8.99 -1.87
N ARG A 463 -34.48 9.47 -1.21
CA ARG A 463 -35.87 9.36 -1.70
C ARG A 463 -36.05 9.91 -3.12
N ALA A 464 -35.18 10.82 -3.56
CA ALA A 464 -35.19 11.40 -4.89
C ALA A 464 -34.94 10.36 -6.01
N LYS A 465 -34.31 9.21 -5.70
CA LYS A 465 -34.17 8.10 -6.63
C LYS A 465 -35.45 7.26 -6.80
N GLY A 466 -36.53 7.61 -6.09
CA GLY A 466 -37.83 6.95 -6.24
C GLY A 466 -37.95 5.61 -5.52
N PHE A 467 -37.00 5.25 -4.67
CA PHE A 467 -37.00 3.98 -3.93
C PHE A 467 -38.14 3.95 -2.90
N ARG A 468 -39.21 3.22 -3.20
CA ARG A 468 -40.35 2.98 -2.28
C ARG A 468 -40.33 1.56 -1.75
N GLN A 469 -39.84 0.63 -2.56
CA GLN A 469 -39.70 -0.79 -2.26
C GLN A 469 -38.30 -1.27 -2.64
N TRP A 470 -37.87 -2.40 -2.05
CA TRP A 470 -36.58 -3.00 -2.37
C TRP A 470 -36.49 -3.50 -3.82
N THR A 471 -37.61 -3.89 -4.42
CA THR A 471 -37.71 -4.22 -5.85
C THR A 471 -37.34 -3.04 -6.74
N ASP A 472 -37.67 -1.79 -6.37
CA ASP A 472 -37.27 -0.58 -7.09
C ASP A 472 -35.73 -0.45 -7.14
N VAL A 473 -35.07 -0.66 -6.00
CA VAL A 473 -33.61 -0.58 -5.87
C VAL A 473 -32.92 -1.59 -6.79
N VAL A 474 -33.42 -2.82 -6.83
CA VAL A 474 -32.86 -3.87 -7.70
C VAL A 474 -33.15 -3.56 -9.17
N ALA A 475 -34.37 -3.11 -9.49
CA ALA A 475 -34.77 -2.78 -10.86
C ALA A 475 -33.93 -1.64 -11.45
N THR A 476 -33.68 -0.57 -10.68
CA THR A 476 -32.79 0.52 -11.11
C THR A 476 -31.38 0.01 -11.40
N THR A 477 -30.84 -0.86 -10.52
CA THR A 477 -29.51 -1.44 -10.72
C THR A 477 -29.47 -2.34 -11.96
N LEU A 478 -30.48 -3.17 -12.19
CA LEU A 478 -30.56 -4.03 -13.37
C LEU A 478 -30.76 -3.24 -14.66
N ALA A 479 -31.50 -2.13 -14.64
CA ALA A 479 -31.68 -1.25 -15.79
C ALA A 479 -30.34 -0.67 -16.28
N ASP A 480 -29.42 -0.31 -15.38
CA ASP A 480 -28.06 0.10 -15.76
C ASP A 480 -27.34 -0.97 -16.60
N HIS A 481 -27.63 -2.25 -16.35
CA HIS A 481 -27.09 -3.35 -17.13
C HIS A 481 -27.78 -3.53 -18.47
N GLU A 482 -29.10 -3.58 -18.46
CA GLU A 482 -29.91 -3.84 -19.65
C GLU A 482 -29.80 -2.71 -20.68
N GLU A 483 -29.65 -1.47 -20.22
CA GLU A 483 -29.44 -0.29 -21.06
C GLU A 483 -27.98 -0.10 -21.48
N GLY A 484 -27.10 -1.04 -21.10
CA GLY A 484 -25.69 -1.06 -21.50
C GLY A 484 -24.81 0.00 -20.83
N ARG A 485 -25.31 0.70 -19.81
CA ARG A 485 -24.53 1.69 -19.03
C ARG A 485 -23.42 1.02 -18.24
N VAL A 486 -23.67 -0.17 -17.69
CA VAL A 486 -22.70 -0.97 -16.93
C VAL A 486 -22.79 -2.44 -17.34
N ARG A 487 -21.66 -3.14 -17.47
CA ARG A 487 -21.68 -4.59 -17.70
C ARG A 487 -21.43 -5.32 -16.38
N PHE A 488 -22.40 -6.12 -15.95
CA PHE A 488 -22.27 -6.97 -14.77
C PHE A 488 -21.89 -8.39 -15.17
N GLU A 489 -21.01 -8.98 -14.37
CA GLU A 489 -20.59 -10.37 -14.52
C GLU A 489 -21.72 -11.34 -14.11
N PRO A 490 -21.72 -12.58 -14.61
CA PRO A 490 -22.78 -13.56 -14.32
C PRO A 490 -23.05 -13.76 -12.82
N LEU A 491 -21.99 -13.74 -11.99
CA LEU A 491 -22.14 -13.88 -10.55
C LEU A 491 -22.88 -12.69 -9.91
N GLN A 492 -22.63 -11.47 -10.40
CA GLN A 492 -23.31 -10.26 -9.93
C GLN A 492 -24.78 -10.30 -10.33
N LEU A 493 -25.08 -10.65 -11.59
CA LEU A 493 -26.44 -10.82 -12.09
C LEU A 493 -27.21 -11.89 -11.32
N ALA A 494 -26.62 -13.05 -11.06
CA ALA A 494 -27.27 -14.11 -10.30
C ALA A 494 -27.63 -13.65 -8.87
N ASN A 495 -26.79 -12.85 -8.23
CA ASN A 495 -27.09 -12.28 -6.92
C ASN A 495 -28.21 -11.26 -6.99
N LEU A 496 -28.20 -10.33 -7.96
CA LEU A 496 -29.29 -9.36 -8.15
C LEU A 496 -30.63 -10.05 -8.41
N TRP A 497 -30.67 -11.01 -9.34
CA TRP A 497 -31.91 -11.74 -9.65
C TRP A 497 -32.40 -12.59 -8.49
N PHE A 498 -31.50 -13.14 -7.67
CA PHE A 498 -31.87 -13.84 -6.45
C PHE A 498 -32.52 -12.90 -5.42
N GLU A 499 -31.95 -11.72 -5.19
CA GLU A 499 -32.53 -10.73 -4.28
C GLU A 499 -33.85 -10.16 -4.85
N MET A 500 -33.94 -9.89 -6.16
CA MET A 500 -35.19 -9.51 -6.84
C MET A 500 -36.28 -10.55 -6.60
N LEU A 501 -35.97 -11.84 -6.81
CA LEU A 501 -36.92 -12.92 -6.61
C LEU A 501 -37.41 -12.97 -5.17
N TRP A 502 -36.51 -12.85 -4.19
CA TRP A 502 -36.90 -12.88 -2.78
C TRP A 502 -37.84 -11.72 -2.42
N PHE A 503 -37.48 -10.49 -2.78
CA PHE A 503 -38.27 -9.32 -2.45
C PHE A 503 -39.60 -9.27 -3.21
N ALA A 504 -39.63 -9.65 -4.49
CA ALA A 504 -40.88 -9.73 -5.25
C ALA A 504 -41.85 -10.77 -4.66
N LEU A 505 -41.36 -11.93 -4.20
CA LEU A 505 -42.19 -12.92 -3.50
C LEU A 505 -42.71 -12.41 -2.16
N HIS A 506 -41.85 -11.70 -1.41
CA HIS A 506 -42.22 -11.13 -0.13
C HIS A 506 -43.29 -10.03 -0.27
N GLN A 507 -43.09 -9.11 -1.20
CA GLN A 507 -43.93 -7.92 -1.38
C GLN A 507 -45.22 -8.26 -2.15
N ASP A 508 -45.08 -8.86 -3.33
CA ASP A 508 -46.16 -9.03 -4.30
C ASP A 508 -46.66 -10.49 -4.42
N GLY A 509 -45.92 -11.45 -3.86
CA GLY A 509 -46.31 -12.85 -3.88
C GLY A 509 -45.99 -13.51 -5.21
N ASP A 510 -46.89 -14.37 -5.69
CA ASP A 510 -46.79 -14.94 -7.02
C ASP A 510 -47.15 -13.89 -8.08
N SER A 511 -46.19 -13.04 -8.41
CA SER A 511 -46.35 -11.93 -9.35
C SER A 511 -45.60 -12.17 -10.66
N PRO A 512 -45.96 -11.46 -11.75
CA PRO A 512 -45.19 -11.47 -12.99
C PRO A 512 -43.70 -11.12 -12.78
N GLN A 513 -43.41 -10.21 -11.85
CA GLN A 513 -42.04 -9.81 -11.50
C GLN A 513 -41.28 -10.94 -10.82
N ALA A 514 -41.89 -11.67 -9.88
CA ALA A 514 -41.28 -12.83 -9.24
C ALA A 514 -40.98 -13.94 -10.27
N ARG A 515 -41.92 -14.21 -11.19
CA ARG A 515 -41.71 -15.19 -12.28
C ARG A 515 -40.63 -14.75 -13.25
N HIS A 516 -40.58 -13.47 -13.61
CA HIS A 516 -39.53 -12.92 -14.44
C HIS A 516 -38.15 -13.08 -13.77
N ALA A 517 -38.03 -12.69 -12.50
CA ALA A 517 -36.79 -12.83 -11.74
C ALA A 517 -36.33 -14.30 -11.62
N ALA A 518 -37.25 -15.24 -11.37
CA ALA A 518 -36.95 -16.66 -11.34
C ALA A 518 -36.41 -17.18 -12.69
N ARG A 519 -37.03 -16.77 -13.80
CA ARG A 519 -36.57 -17.15 -15.15
C ARG A 519 -35.22 -16.53 -15.49
N SER A 520 -35.03 -15.24 -15.20
CA SER A 520 -33.76 -14.55 -15.43
C SER A 520 -32.63 -15.17 -14.61
N LEU A 521 -32.89 -15.49 -13.34
CA LEU A 521 -31.94 -16.25 -12.51
C LEU A 521 -31.62 -17.62 -13.15
N GLY A 522 -32.63 -18.35 -13.61
CA GLY A 522 -32.47 -19.66 -14.25
C GLY A 522 -31.57 -19.63 -15.49
N ARG A 523 -31.62 -18.56 -16.29
CA ARG A 523 -30.74 -18.35 -17.46
C ARG A 523 -29.31 -18.01 -17.09
N VAL A 524 -29.10 -17.30 -15.98
CA VAL A 524 -27.75 -16.86 -15.55
C VAL A 524 -26.99 -17.98 -14.83
N LEU A 525 -27.68 -18.81 -14.02
CA LEU A 525 -27.02 -19.85 -13.22
C LEU A 525 -26.13 -20.83 -14.02
N PRO A 526 -26.48 -21.28 -15.25
CA PRO A 526 -25.61 -22.13 -16.07
C PRO A 526 -24.26 -21.50 -16.42
N MET A 527 -24.17 -20.17 -16.45
CA MET A 527 -22.94 -19.43 -16.77
C MET A 527 -21.93 -19.41 -15.61
N LEU A 528 -22.34 -19.81 -14.41
CA LEU A 528 -21.50 -19.78 -13.21
C LEU A 528 -20.58 -21.00 -13.09
N PRO A 529 -19.39 -20.85 -12.49
CA PRO A 529 -18.53 -21.98 -12.19
C PRO A 529 -19.18 -22.93 -11.17
N PRO A 530 -18.76 -24.21 -11.10
CA PRO A 530 -19.39 -25.22 -10.24
C PRO A 530 -19.56 -24.84 -8.75
N PRO A 531 -18.58 -24.21 -8.08
CA PRO A 531 -18.73 -23.79 -6.68
C PRO A 531 -19.88 -22.80 -6.48
N ASP A 532 -20.01 -21.81 -7.37
CA ASP A 532 -21.03 -20.77 -7.28
C ASP A 532 -22.42 -21.34 -7.61
N ARG A 533 -22.51 -22.27 -8.58
CA ARG A 533 -23.75 -23.04 -8.83
C ARG A 533 -24.21 -23.82 -7.61
N ARG A 534 -23.28 -24.44 -6.88
CA ARG A 534 -23.58 -25.14 -5.61
C ARG A 534 -24.08 -24.17 -4.55
N PHE A 535 -23.47 -22.99 -4.43
CA PHE A 535 -23.96 -21.93 -3.54
C PHE A 535 -25.42 -21.55 -3.85
N PHE A 536 -25.75 -21.24 -5.10
CA PHE A 536 -27.13 -20.85 -5.46
C PHE A 536 -28.13 -21.98 -5.32
N ARG A 537 -27.75 -23.23 -5.55
CA ARG A 537 -28.62 -24.38 -5.26
C ARG A 537 -29.01 -24.43 -3.78
N ASP A 538 -28.06 -24.15 -2.89
CA ASP A 538 -28.30 -24.17 -1.46
C ASP A 538 -29.07 -22.90 -1.02
N ALA A 539 -28.77 -21.73 -1.61
CA ALA A 539 -29.49 -20.47 -1.37
C ALA A 539 -30.94 -20.50 -1.87
N LEU A 540 -31.25 -21.16 -2.99
CA LEU A 540 -32.61 -21.32 -3.52
C LEU A 540 -33.53 -22.09 -2.57
N ARG A 541 -32.99 -22.82 -1.59
CA ARG A 541 -33.79 -23.43 -0.52
C ARG A 541 -34.42 -22.41 0.42
N LEU A 542 -34.09 -21.12 0.28
CA LEU A 542 -34.79 -20.02 0.95
C LEU A 542 -36.06 -19.58 0.20
N MET A 543 -36.38 -20.19 -0.95
CA MET A 543 -37.55 -19.86 -1.77
C MET A 543 -38.59 -21.02 -1.76
N PRO A 544 -39.87 -20.73 -2.07
CA PRO A 544 -40.87 -21.75 -2.30
C PRO A 544 -40.49 -22.72 -3.41
N ARG A 545 -40.88 -24.00 -3.25
CA ARG A 545 -40.51 -25.09 -4.18
C ARG A 545 -40.95 -24.82 -5.61
N GLU A 546 -42.08 -24.15 -5.81
CA GLU A 546 -42.58 -23.78 -7.14
C GLU A 546 -41.61 -22.82 -7.87
N PHE A 547 -41.07 -21.81 -7.17
CA PHE A 547 -40.09 -20.88 -7.75
C PHE A 547 -38.72 -21.53 -7.90
N GLN A 548 -38.35 -22.46 -7.01
CA GLN A 548 -37.17 -23.30 -7.25
C GLN A 548 -37.28 -24.13 -8.53
N ARG A 549 -38.49 -24.63 -8.86
CA ARG A 549 -38.74 -25.34 -10.12
C ARG A 549 -38.69 -24.39 -11.30
N GLU A 550 -39.31 -23.21 -11.21
CA GLU A 550 -39.29 -22.20 -12.28
C GLU A 550 -37.84 -21.82 -12.66
N VAL A 551 -36.97 -21.59 -11.67
CA VAL A 551 -35.53 -21.32 -11.90
C VAL A 551 -34.83 -22.48 -12.62
N ARG A 552 -35.22 -23.74 -12.35
CA ARG A 552 -34.63 -24.92 -13.01
C ARG A 552 -35.16 -25.15 -14.42
N LEU A 553 -36.39 -24.74 -14.70
CA LEU A 553 -37.04 -24.90 -16.01
C LEU A 553 -36.56 -23.85 -17.02
N ALA A 554 -36.14 -22.68 -16.56
CA ALA A 554 -35.64 -21.60 -17.43
C ALA A 554 -34.18 -21.77 -17.90
N ARG A 555 -33.62 -22.98 -17.76
CA ARG A 555 -32.24 -23.33 -18.14
C ARG A 555 -32.03 -23.39 -19.64
#